data_AF-A0A2T6CAE9-F1
#
_entry.id   AF-A0A2T6CAE9-F1
#
_cell.length_a   1.000
_cell.length_b   1.000
_cell.length_c   1.000
_cell.angle_alpha   90.00
_cell.angle_beta   90.00
_cell.angle_gamma   90.00
#
_symmetry.space_group_name_H-M   'P 1'
#
loop_
_entity.id
_entity.type
_entity.pdbx_description
1 polymer ?
#
loop_
_entity_poly.entity_id
_entity_poly.type
_entity_poly.pdbx_seq_one_letter_code
_entity_poly.pdbx_strand_id
1 'polypeptide(L)'
;MKTVGNTDRRETGRWMKNRADNSYLPFRRREQAMQRFRSMRSLQKFVAVHASVCNHFNQERALHSRDNFKLNRDAALAEWRGLCAG
;
A
#
# COMPACT_ATOMS: atom_id res chain seq x y z
N MET A 1 -8.54 -3.63 -38.71
CA MET A 1 -7.20 -3.88 -39.27
C MET A 1 -6.19 -3.91 -38.13
N LYS A 2 -5.46 -5.02 -38.03
CA LYS A 2 -4.41 -5.30 -37.06
C LYS A 2 -3.10 -4.72 -37.60
N THR A 3 -2.55 -3.64 -37.06
CA THR A 3 -1.19 -3.16 -37.45
C THR A 3 -0.61 -2.20 -36.42
N VAL A 4 -0.49 -2.64 -35.16
CA VAL A 4 0.54 -2.08 -34.27
C VAL A 4 1.44 -3.25 -33.89
N GLY A 5 2.41 -3.53 -34.77
CA GLY A 5 3.45 -4.53 -34.57
C GLY A 5 4.37 -4.13 -33.43
N ASN A 6 3.91 -4.32 -32.19
CA ASN A 6 4.74 -4.20 -31.00
C ASN A 6 4.43 -5.32 -29.99
N THR A 7 4.02 -6.48 -30.48
CA THR A 7 3.71 -7.67 -29.66
C THR A 7 4.96 -8.25 -29.00
N ASP A 8 6.14 -8.00 -29.55
CA ASP A 8 7.36 -8.74 -29.18
C ASP A 8 8.42 -7.89 -28.45
N ARG A 9 8.11 -6.65 -28.04
CA ARG A 9 9.10 -5.75 -27.40
C ARG A 9 8.73 -5.25 -26.01
N ARG A 10 7.97 -6.03 -25.26
CA ARG A 10 7.92 -5.89 -23.80
C ARG A 10 8.45 -7.15 -23.15
N GLU A 11 9.77 -7.25 -23.09
CA GLU A 11 10.44 -8.02 -22.04
C GLU A 11 10.00 -7.43 -20.68
N THR A 12 8.87 -7.92 -20.19
CA THR A 12 8.20 -7.45 -18.97
C THR A 12 8.89 -8.03 -17.73
N GLY A 13 10.10 -8.58 -17.86
CA GLY A 13 10.87 -9.13 -16.74
C GLY A 13 11.25 -8.07 -15.70
N ARG A 14 11.63 -6.86 -16.14
CA ARG A 14 11.98 -5.75 -15.22
C ARG A 14 10.77 -5.13 -14.51
N TRP A 15 9.61 -5.08 -15.18
CA TRP A 15 8.44 -4.37 -14.66
C TRP A 15 7.57 -5.21 -13.72
N MET A 16 7.58 -6.55 -13.86
CA MET A 16 6.93 -7.42 -12.87
C MET A 16 7.62 -7.31 -11.51
N LYS A 17 8.95 -7.32 -11.49
CA LYS A 17 9.73 -7.15 -10.25
C LYS A 17 9.55 -5.76 -9.67
N ASN A 18 9.53 -4.71 -10.50
CA ASN A 18 9.25 -3.34 -10.05
C ASN A 18 7.89 -3.19 -9.37
N ARG A 19 6.85 -3.94 -9.73
CA ARG A 19 5.53 -3.79 -9.08
C ARG A 19 5.50 -4.39 -7.68
N ALA A 20 6.10 -5.56 -7.52
CA ALA A 20 6.31 -6.17 -6.20
C ALA A 20 7.30 -5.34 -5.37
N ASP A 21 8.43 -4.93 -5.94
CA ASP A 21 9.44 -4.15 -5.23
C ASP A 21 8.96 -2.73 -4.87
N ASN A 22 8.11 -2.11 -5.71
CA ASN A 22 7.50 -0.80 -5.42
C ASN A 22 6.39 -0.87 -4.38
N SER A 23 5.72 -2.02 -4.18
CA SER A 23 4.77 -2.16 -3.08
C SER A 23 5.47 -2.17 -1.72
N TYR A 24 6.75 -2.59 -1.67
CA TYR A 24 7.60 -2.52 -0.48
C TYR A 24 8.29 -1.18 -0.26
N LEU A 25 8.23 -0.25 -1.22
CA LEU A 25 8.93 1.05 -1.11
C LEU A 25 8.41 1.93 0.04
N PRO A 26 7.09 2.04 0.31
CA PRO A 26 6.57 2.72 1.50
C PRO A 26 7.01 2.04 2.80
N PHE A 27 7.11 0.72 2.78
CA PHE A 27 7.60 -0.09 3.89
C PHE A 27 9.09 0.20 4.17
N ARG A 28 9.95 0.19 3.14
CA ARG A 28 11.38 0.56 3.28
C ARG A 28 11.58 2.00 3.75
N ARG A 29 10.79 2.94 3.23
CA ARG A 29 10.84 4.35 3.69
C ARG A 29 10.46 4.48 5.15
N ARG A 30 9.47 3.71 5.64
CA ARG A 30 9.09 3.70 7.06
C ARG A 30 10.11 2.98 7.93
N GLU A 31 10.67 1.86 7.48
CA GLU A 31 11.79 1.18 8.16
C GLU A 31 12.99 2.13 8.33
N GLN A 32 13.32 2.88 7.28
CA GLN A 32 14.39 3.88 7.32
C GLN A 32 14.03 5.09 8.20
N ALA A 33 12.82 5.64 8.07
CA ALA A 33 12.37 6.79 8.86
C ALA A 33 12.25 6.48 10.36
N MET A 34 11.96 5.22 10.72
CA MET A 34 11.91 4.75 12.11
C MET A 34 13.28 4.31 12.66
N GLN A 35 14.40 4.69 12.00
CA GLN A 35 15.77 4.37 12.43
C GLN A 35 16.01 2.87 12.69
N ARG A 36 15.52 2.00 11.79
CA ARG A 36 15.59 0.53 11.88
C ARG A 36 14.79 -0.03 13.06
N PHE A 37 14.15 -1.19 12.85
CA PHE A 37 13.47 -1.88 13.95
C PHE A 37 14.50 -2.37 14.99
N ARG A 38 14.27 -2.09 16.27
CA ARG A 38 15.12 -2.55 17.38
C ARG A 38 15.17 -4.08 17.50
N SER A 39 14.18 -4.79 16.95
CA SER A 39 14.15 -6.27 16.95
C SER A 39 13.37 -6.85 15.76
N MET A 40 13.72 -8.08 15.37
CA MET A 40 13.00 -8.82 14.32
C MET A 40 11.54 -9.11 14.68
N ARG A 41 11.24 -9.33 15.97
CA ARG A 41 9.88 -9.52 16.46
C ARG A 41 9.01 -8.28 16.23
N SER A 42 9.55 -7.07 16.45
CA SER A 42 8.80 -5.83 16.19
C SER A 42 8.52 -5.61 14.70
N LEU A 43 9.48 -5.97 13.84
CA LEU A 43 9.31 -5.97 12.39
C LEU A 43 8.20 -6.94 11.95
N GLN A 44 8.21 -8.19 12.45
CA GLN A 44 7.20 -9.19 12.10
C GLN A 44 5.78 -8.72 12.45
N LYS A 45 5.59 -8.19 13.66
CA LYS A 45 4.30 -7.62 14.08
C LYS A 45 3.83 -6.49 13.16
N PHE A 46 4.75 -5.61 12.77
CA PHE A 46 4.43 -4.50 11.88
C PHE A 46 4.05 -4.97 10.47
N VAL A 47 4.85 -5.85 9.86
CA VAL A 47 4.59 -6.37 8.51
C VAL A 47 3.25 -7.10 8.44
N ALA A 48 2.90 -7.86 9.48
CA ALA A 48 1.65 -8.62 9.54
C ALA A 48 0.39 -7.73 9.41
N VAL A 49 0.44 -6.49 9.91
CA VAL A 49 -0.74 -5.60 9.93
C VAL A 49 -0.67 -4.45 8.92
N HIS A 50 0.53 -4.09 8.45
CA HIS A 50 0.76 -2.87 7.66
C HIS A 50 -0.10 -2.79 6.40
N ALA A 51 -0.18 -3.88 5.61
CA ALA A 51 -0.95 -3.89 4.38
C ALA A 51 -2.45 -3.70 4.63
N SER A 52 -2.99 -4.36 5.66
CA SER A 52 -4.40 -4.22 6.06
C SER A 52 -4.73 -2.78 6.44
N VAL A 53 -3.89 -2.17 7.31
CA VAL A 53 -4.07 -0.77 7.74
C VAL A 53 -3.96 0.19 6.55
N CYS A 54 -2.94 0.02 5.70
CA CYS A 54 -2.76 0.88 4.52
C CYS A 54 -3.93 0.76 3.53
N ASN A 55 -4.48 -0.42 3.34
CA ASN A 55 -5.61 -0.64 2.44
C ASN A 55 -6.90 -0.04 2.99
N HIS A 56 -7.19 -0.23 4.29
CA HIS A 56 -8.38 0.32 4.94
C HIS A 56 -8.46 1.85 4.80
N PHE A 57 -7.35 2.57 5.04
CA PHE A 57 -7.32 4.03 4.91
C PHE A 57 -7.18 4.57 3.48
N ASN A 58 -6.89 3.71 2.49
CA ASN A 58 -6.74 4.08 1.09
C ASN A 58 -7.74 3.35 0.18
N GLN A 59 -8.82 2.83 0.76
CA GLN A 59 -9.81 2.06 0.03
C GLN A 59 -10.31 2.87 -1.18
N GLU A 60 -10.18 2.25 -2.36
CA GLU A 60 -10.74 2.77 -3.60
C GLU A 60 -10.33 4.22 -3.93
N ARG A 61 -9.12 4.63 -3.52
CA ARG A 61 -8.61 6.01 -3.66
C ARG A 61 -8.77 6.59 -5.08
N ALA A 62 -8.63 5.73 -6.09
CA ALA A 62 -8.71 6.10 -7.51
C ALA A 62 -10.13 6.08 -8.09
N LEU A 63 -11.09 5.47 -7.40
CA LEU A 63 -12.49 5.33 -7.86
C LEU A 63 -13.40 6.41 -7.28
N HIS A 64 -13.02 7.00 -6.15
CA HIS A 64 -13.82 8.02 -5.47
C HIS A 64 -13.33 9.45 -5.74
N SER A 65 -14.30 10.37 -5.80
CA SER A 65 -14.03 11.81 -5.73
C SER A 65 -13.29 12.15 -4.44
N ARG A 66 -12.62 13.30 -4.42
CA ARG A 66 -11.84 13.72 -3.25
C ARG A 66 -12.70 13.82 -1.98
N ASP A 67 -13.94 14.25 -2.12
CA ASP A 67 -14.85 14.46 -0.98
C ASP A 67 -15.35 13.13 -0.42
N ASN A 68 -15.74 12.20 -1.29
CA ASN A 68 -16.11 10.84 -0.87
C ASN A 68 -14.93 10.11 -0.23
N PHE A 69 -13.72 10.30 -0.76
CA PHE A 69 -12.52 9.72 -0.17
C PHE A 69 -12.25 10.25 1.25
N LYS A 70 -12.50 11.56 1.51
CA LYS A 70 -12.37 12.13 2.85
C LYS A 70 -13.40 11.52 3.81
N LEU A 71 -14.66 11.43 3.40
CA LEU A 71 -15.72 10.83 4.20
C LEU A 71 -15.39 9.38 4.58
N ASN A 72 -14.95 8.57 3.61
CA ASN A 72 -14.54 7.19 3.85
C ASN A 72 -13.35 7.12 4.82
N ARG A 73 -12.40 8.06 4.71
CA ARG A 73 -11.24 8.12 5.61
C ARG A 73 -11.63 8.51 7.03
N ASP A 74 -12.59 9.41 7.20
CA ASP A 74 -13.10 9.83 8.50
C ASP A 74 -13.87 8.69 9.18
N ALA A 75 -14.67 7.94 8.41
CA ALA A 75 -15.35 6.73 8.87
C ALA A 75 -14.34 5.65 9.32
N ALA A 76 -13.34 5.35 8.47
CA ALA A 76 -12.26 4.43 8.81
C ALA A 76 -11.50 4.84 10.09
N LEU A 77 -11.30 6.15 10.31
CA LEU A 77 -10.66 6.65 11.52
C LEU A 77 -11.55 6.46 12.76
N ALA A 78 -12.85 6.67 12.64
CA ALA A 78 -13.80 6.45 13.72
C ALA A 78 -13.85 4.97 14.13
N GLU A 79 -13.94 4.06 13.15
CA GLU A 79 -13.86 2.61 13.38
C GLU A 79 -12.57 2.21 14.08
N TRP A 80 -11.42 2.71 13.58
CA TRP A 80 -10.12 2.42 14.17
C TRP A 80 -10.02 2.88 15.63
N ARG A 81 -10.53 4.07 15.95
CA ARG A 81 -10.57 4.58 17.33
C ARG A 81 -11.46 3.72 18.23
N GLY A 82 -12.58 3.23 17.72
CA GLY A 82 -13.45 2.30 18.45
C GLY A 82 -12.73 1.00 18.81
N LEU A 83 -11.96 0.43 17.88
CA LEU A 83 -11.17 -0.79 18.12
C LEU A 83 -10.05 -0.58 19.15
N CYS A 84 -9.48 0.62 19.26
CA CYS A 84 -8.44 0.94 20.24
C CYS A 84 -8.99 1.29 21.64
N ALA A 85 -10.31 1.52 21.77
CA ALA A 85 -10.94 1.91 23.04
C ALA A 85 -11.50 0.71 23.83
N GLY A 86 -11.41 -0.51 23.27
CA GLY A 86 -11.81 -1.77 23.92
C GLY A 86 -10.66 -2.50 24.59
#